data_AF-A0A817G6K1-F1
#
_entry.id   AF-A0A817G6K1-F1
#
_cell.length_a   1.000
_cell.length_b   1.000
_cell.length_c   1.000
_cell.angle_alpha   90.00
_cell.angle_beta   90.00
_cell.angle_gamma   90.00
#
_symmetry.space_group_name_H-M   'P 1'
#
loop_
_entity.id
_entity.type
_entity.pdbx_description
1 polymer ?
#
loop_
_entity_poly.entity_id
_entity_poly.type
_entity_poly.pdbx_seq_one_letter_code
_entity_poly.pdbx_strand_id
1 'polypeptide(L)'
;MDNQRLLVTSEYIPPKNDQQGLCIALTIFILFVIFWYHALFQINLMDIEHRSPWWDIIGTFLILEFLYTGLFITCHDAMHGAIIYQHRKLNNAIGKLCITAYAWFDYQRLYEKHWRHHNHTGIVDCDPDYHDGQRISLFFWYFKFMWGYSSLIQLIKVGLWGNFLIEDDFVLPVQKLTKEELREELKVFQSSNTSSHALLANDNDDDTGELEFRTRQPINRSVCCYQSSFSFKNSSCLIL
;
A
#
# COMPACT_ATOMS: atom_id res chain seq x y z
N MET A 1 35.20 -39.25 28.57
CA MET A 1 33.95 -39.28 27.80
C MET A 1 34.19 -38.43 26.57
N ASP A 2 34.49 -39.09 25.47
CA ASP A 2 34.96 -38.51 24.22
C ASP A 2 33.74 -37.92 23.49
N ASN A 3 33.66 -36.59 23.48
CA ASN A 3 32.51 -35.87 22.94
C ASN A 3 32.73 -35.76 21.42
N GLN A 4 32.40 -36.83 20.69
CA GLN A 4 32.32 -36.81 19.24
C GLN A 4 31.33 -35.70 18.84
N ARG A 5 31.88 -34.53 18.49
CA ARG A 5 31.19 -33.59 17.62
C ARG A 5 30.81 -34.38 16.37
N LEU A 6 29.53 -34.70 16.24
CA LEU A 6 28.92 -35.11 14.99
C LEU A 6 29.17 -33.97 14.00
N LEU A 7 30.28 -34.06 13.27
CA LEU A 7 30.56 -33.25 12.10
C LEU A 7 29.55 -33.70 11.05
N VAL A 8 28.36 -33.10 11.08
CA VAL A 8 27.44 -33.15 9.94
C VAL A 8 28.05 -32.26 8.86
N THR A 9 29.09 -32.76 8.20
CA THR A 9 29.56 -32.21 6.93
C THR A 9 28.67 -32.80 5.84
N SER A 10 27.37 -32.45 5.85
CA SER A 10 26.65 -32.53 4.59
C SER A 10 27.28 -31.45 3.73
N GLU A 11 28.15 -31.86 2.82
CA GLU A 11 28.75 -30.94 1.85
C GLU A 11 27.60 -30.26 1.12
N TYR A 12 27.57 -28.93 1.18
CA TYR A 12 26.53 -28.17 0.49
C TYR A 12 26.69 -28.38 -1.01
N ILE A 13 25.70 -28.99 -1.65
CA ILE A 13 25.70 -29.21 -3.09
C ILE A 13 24.93 -28.05 -3.72
N PRO A 14 25.59 -27.13 -4.43
CA PRO A 14 24.89 -26.04 -5.11
C PRO A 14 23.95 -26.61 -6.17
N PRO A 15 22.83 -25.94 -6.47
CA PRO A 15 21.92 -26.39 -7.51
C PRO A 15 22.64 -26.41 -8.86
N LYS A 16 22.21 -27.34 -9.72
CA LYS A 16 22.84 -27.57 -11.03
C LYS A 16 22.70 -26.37 -11.98
N ASN A 17 21.68 -25.52 -11.78
CA ASN A 17 21.50 -24.30 -12.56
C ASN A 17 21.00 -23.15 -11.68
N ASP A 18 21.25 -21.93 -12.14
CA ASP A 18 20.83 -20.67 -11.50
C ASP A 18 19.52 -20.11 -12.10
N GLN A 19 18.90 -20.82 -13.05
CA GLN A 19 17.72 -20.34 -13.78
C GLN A 19 16.51 -20.23 -12.87
N GLN A 20 16.33 -21.17 -11.93
CA GLN A 20 15.17 -21.17 -11.04
C GLN A 20 15.13 -19.90 -10.17
N GLY A 21 16.25 -19.57 -9.51
CA GLY A 21 16.34 -18.37 -8.67
C GLY A 21 16.11 -17.10 -9.47
N LEU A 22 16.73 -17.00 -10.66
CA LEU A 22 16.52 -15.87 -11.56
C LEU A 22 15.07 -15.74 -12.03
N CYS A 23 14.42 -16.85 -12.43
CA CYS A 23 13.02 -16.84 -12.84
C CYS A 23 12.11 -16.36 -11.71
N ILE A 24 12.29 -16.84 -10.48
CA ILE A 24 11.50 -16.42 -9.32
C ILE A 24 11.67 -14.90 -9.08
N ALA A 25 12.91 -14.42 -9.04
CA ALA A 25 13.20 -13.00 -8.84
C ALA A 25 12.55 -12.11 -9.92
N LEU A 26 12.64 -12.52 -11.19
CA LEU A 26 12.03 -11.81 -12.31
C LEU A 26 10.50 -11.84 -12.26
N THR A 27 9.90 -12.99 -11.91
CA THR A 27 8.44 -13.11 -11.76
C THR A 27 7.92 -12.17 -10.68
N ILE A 28 8.55 -12.13 -9.50
CA ILE A 28 8.16 -11.22 -8.42
C ILE A 28 8.26 -9.78 -8.89
N PHE A 29 9.37 -9.39 -9.51
CA PHE A 29 9.59 -8.02 -9.97
C PHE A 29 8.60 -7.59 -11.06
N ILE A 30 8.35 -8.45 -12.05
CA ILE A 30 7.41 -8.15 -13.14
C ILE A 30 5.98 -8.04 -12.62
N LEU A 31 5.55 -8.96 -11.75
CA LEU A 31 4.24 -8.88 -11.12
C LEU A 31 4.09 -7.61 -10.29
N PHE A 32 5.13 -7.23 -9.54
CA PHE A 32 5.15 -5.96 -8.82
C PHE A 32 4.92 -4.77 -9.75
N VAL A 33 5.68 -4.66 -10.85
CA VAL A 33 5.52 -3.55 -11.81
C VAL A 33 4.12 -3.53 -12.43
N ILE A 34 3.54 -4.69 -12.75
CA ILE A 34 2.19 -4.79 -13.32
C ILE A 34 1.15 -4.28 -12.31
N PHE A 35 1.17 -4.78 -11.08
CA PHE A 35 0.19 -4.36 -10.06
C PHE A 35 0.40 -2.94 -9.59
N TRP A 36 1.65 -2.46 -9.56
CA TRP A 36 1.97 -1.07 -9.23
C TRP A 36 1.44 -0.13 -10.32
N TYR A 37 1.60 -0.49 -11.60
CA TYR A 37 1.01 0.24 -12.71
C TYR A 37 -0.52 0.23 -12.64
N HIS A 38 -1.14 -0.92 -12.37
CA HIS A 38 -2.59 -1.02 -12.18
C HIS A 38 -3.10 -0.10 -11.06
N ALA A 39 -2.43 -0.14 -9.89
CA ALA A 39 -2.78 0.68 -8.73
C ALA A 39 -2.75 2.19 -9.03
N LEU A 40 -1.81 2.64 -9.86
CA LEU A 40 -1.66 4.06 -10.17
C LEU A 40 -2.57 4.55 -11.29
N PHE A 41 -2.78 3.75 -12.34
CA PHE A 41 -3.36 4.26 -13.60
C PHE A 41 -4.69 3.65 -14.00
N GLN A 42 -5.08 2.51 -13.42
CA GLN A 42 -6.23 1.75 -13.89
C GLN A 42 -7.38 1.70 -12.90
N ILE A 43 -7.14 1.96 -11.61
CA ILE A 43 -8.21 2.04 -10.61
C ILE A 43 -9.03 3.31 -10.85
N ASN A 44 -10.26 3.14 -11.33
CA ASN A 44 -11.20 4.23 -11.55
C ASN A 44 -12.15 4.36 -10.35
N LEU A 45 -12.04 5.47 -9.61
CA LEU A 45 -12.88 5.73 -8.43
C LEU A 45 -14.34 6.11 -8.75
N MET A 46 -14.63 6.48 -10.01
CA MET A 46 -15.93 7.04 -10.42
C MET A 46 -16.85 6.01 -11.09
N ASP A 47 -16.38 4.80 -11.38
CA ASP A 47 -17.18 3.73 -12.00
C ASP A 47 -18.08 3.01 -10.97
N ILE A 48 -19.03 3.74 -10.39
CA ILE A 48 -19.93 3.21 -9.35
C ILE A 48 -21.07 2.38 -9.98
N GLU A 49 -21.32 2.53 -11.28
CA GLU A 49 -22.44 1.87 -11.98
C GLU A 49 -22.17 0.39 -12.27
N HIS A 50 -20.93 -0.01 -12.60
CA HIS A 50 -20.63 -1.39 -13.05
C HIS A 50 -19.87 -2.22 -12.01
N ARG A 51 -19.00 -1.62 -11.20
CA ARG A 51 -18.17 -2.34 -10.24
C ARG A 51 -17.74 -1.43 -9.09
N SER A 52 -18.04 -1.81 -7.85
CA SER A 52 -17.54 -1.04 -6.70
C SER A 52 -16.00 -0.98 -6.69
N PRO A 53 -15.38 0.22 -6.75
CA PRO A 53 -13.92 0.36 -6.85
C PRO A 53 -13.18 -0.16 -5.61
N TRP A 54 -13.87 -0.28 -4.47
CA TRP A 54 -13.32 -0.76 -3.22
C TRP A 54 -12.75 -2.18 -3.30
N TRP A 55 -13.36 -3.06 -4.08
CA TRP A 55 -12.84 -4.43 -4.27
C TRP A 55 -11.53 -4.43 -5.04
N ASP A 56 -11.39 -3.55 -6.03
CA ASP A 56 -10.17 -3.41 -6.80
C ASP A 56 -9.04 -2.81 -5.96
N ILE A 57 -9.36 -1.78 -5.17
CA ILE A 57 -8.43 -1.15 -4.22
C ILE A 57 -7.93 -2.17 -3.21
N ILE A 58 -8.83 -2.88 -2.51
CA ILE A 58 -8.45 -3.84 -1.47
C ILE A 58 -7.66 -5.01 -2.08
N GLY A 59 -8.11 -5.56 -3.21
CA GLY A 59 -7.43 -6.66 -3.88
C GLY A 59 -6.02 -6.26 -4.32
N THR A 60 -5.89 -5.11 -4.98
CA THR A 60 -4.59 -4.58 -5.43
C THR A 60 -3.67 -4.27 -4.26
N PHE A 61 -4.18 -3.68 -3.17
CA PHE A 61 -3.41 -3.41 -1.96
C PHE A 61 -2.84 -4.70 -1.36
N LEU A 62 -3.66 -5.73 -1.15
CA LEU A 62 -3.20 -6.99 -0.55
C LEU A 62 -2.15 -7.70 -1.42
N ILE A 63 -2.33 -7.68 -2.75
CA ILE A 63 -1.37 -8.25 -3.69
C ILE A 63 -0.06 -7.45 -3.67
N LEU A 64 -0.13 -6.12 -3.62
CA LEU A 64 1.06 -5.28 -3.53
C LEU A 64 1.82 -5.50 -2.22
N GLU A 65 1.16 -5.59 -1.07
CA GLU A 65 1.83 -5.89 0.21
C GLU A 65 2.57 -7.24 0.17
N PHE A 66 1.94 -8.25 -0.44
CA PHE A 66 2.58 -9.55 -0.66
C PHE A 66 3.80 -9.43 -1.59
N LEU A 67 3.70 -8.68 -2.68
CA LEU A 67 4.78 -8.47 -3.63
C LEU A 67 5.91 -7.60 -3.07
N TYR A 68 5.60 -6.60 -2.24
CA TYR A 68 6.61 -5.82 -1.49
C TYR A 68 7.41 -6.71 -0.56
N THR A 69 6.74 -7.61 0.16
CA THR A 69 7.41 -8.64 0.97
C THR A 69 8.31 -9.52 0.09
N GLY A 70 7.81 -9.94 -1.09
CA GLY A 70 8.60 -10.68 -2.08
C GLY A 70 9.83 -9.92 -2.59
N LEU A 71 9.74 -8.61 -2.83
CA LEU A 71 10.89 -7.78 -3.22
C LEU A 71 11.95 -7.73 -2.12
N PHE A 72 11.53 -7.59 -0.86
CA PHE A 72 12.44 -7.56 0.29
C PHE A 72 13.14 -8.91 0.47
N ILE A 73 12.40 -10.03 0.41
CA ILE A 73 12.98 -11.39 0.46
C ILE A 73 13.95 -11.61 -0.69
N THR A 74 13.58 -11.22 -1.92
CA THR A 74 14.49 -11.34 -3.08
C THR A 74 15.78 -10.54 -2.86
N CYS A 75 15.68 -9.34 -2.28
CA CYS A 75 16.86 -8.55 -1.94
C CYS A 75 17.74 -9.26 -0.90
N HIS A 76 17.14 -9.77 0.17
CA HIS A 76 17.82 -10.55 1.20
C HIS A 76 18.56 -11.77 0.62
N ASP A 77 17.89 -12.54 -0.23
CA ASP A 77 18.48 -13.73 -0.87
C ASP A 77 19.62 -13.34 -1.81
N ALA A 78 19.52 -12.19 -2.46
CA ALA A 78 20.60 -11.62 -3.25
C ALA A 78 21.83 -11.26 -2.38
N MET A 79 21.62 -10.75 -1.16
CA MET A 79 22.69 -10.47 -0.20
C MET A 79 23.39 -11.74 0.27
N HIS A 80 22.69 -12.88 0.32
CA HIS A 80 23.29 -14.20 0.55
C HIS A 80 23.91 -14.82 -0.70
N GLY A 81 23.51 -14.35 -1.89
CA GLY A 81 24.01 -14.88 -3.17
C GLY A 81 23.24 -16.12 -3.64
N ALA A 82 22.06 -16.36 -3.06
CA ALA A 82 21.27 -17.56 -3.28
C ALA A 82 20.47 -17.55 -4.58
N ILE A 83 20.33 -16.40 -5.25
CA ILE A 83 19.59 -16.31 -6.52
C ILE A 83 20.42 -16.94 -7.64
N ILE A 84 21.71 -16.61 -7.71
CA ILE A 84 22.64 -17.05 -8.77
C ILE A 84 23.99 -17.38 -8.15
N TYR A 85 24.28 -18.67 -7.95
CA TYR A 85 25.46 -19.09 -7.20
C TYR A 85 26.77 -18.69 -7.89
N GLN A 86 26.79 -18.70 -9.23
CA GLN A 86 28.00 -18.47 -10.01
C GLN A 86 28.35 -16.98 -10.17
N HIS A 87 27.41 -16.07 -9.95
CA HIS A 87 27.57 -14.64 -10.29
C HIS A 87 27.12 -13.69 -9.18
N ARG A 88 28.02 -13.42 -8.23
CA ARG A 88 27.79 -12.47 -7.12
C ARG A 88 27.40 -11.06 -7.57
N LYS A 89 28.01 -10.55 -8.66
CA LYS A 89 27.70 -9.23 -9.21
C LYS A 89 26.24 -9.12 -9.68
N LEU A 90 25.71 -10.20 -10.27
CA LEU A 90 24.34 -10.22 -10.78
C LEU A 90 23.34 -10.30 -9.62
N ASN A 91 23.63 -11.06 -8.56
CA ASN A 91 22.85 -10.99 -7.32
C ASN A 91 22.79 -9.54 -6.80
N ASN A 92 23.94 -8.87 -6.66
CA ASN A 92 23.96 -7.50 -6.17
C ASN A 92 23.15 -6.53 -7.05
N ALA A 93 23.15 -6.72 -8.38
CA ALA A 93 22.33 -5.94 -9.29
C ALA A 93 20.82 -6.20 -9.08
N ILE A 94 20.42 -7.47 -8.97
CA ILE A 94 19.03 -7.87 -8.71
C ILE A 94 18.56 -7.35 -7.35
N GLY A 95 19.34 -7.56 -6.29
CA GLY A 95 19.00 -7.09 -4.94
C GLY A 95 18.89 -5.57 -4.87
N LYS A 96 19.81 -4.84 -5.55
CA LYS A 96 19.73 -3.38 -5.66
C LYS A 96 18.49 -2.93 -6.41
N LEU A 97 18.13 -3.61 -7.50
CA LEU A 97 16.92 -3.33 -8.26
C LEU A 97 15.67 -3.51 -7.40
N CYS A 98 15.53 -4.66 -6.72
CA CYS A 98 14.39 -4.97 -5.87
C CYS A 98 14.23 -3.97 -4.72
N ILE A 99 15.30 -3.64 -4.00
CA ILE A 99 15.19 -2.71 -2.86
C ILE A 99 15.03 -1.25 -3.29
N THR A 100 15.49 -0.90 -4.50
CA THR A 100 15.20 0.41 -5.09
C THR A 100 13.72 0.52 -5.44
N ALA A 101 13.14 -0.52 -6.06
CA ALA A 101 11.71 -0.57 -6.35
C ALA A 101 10.84 -0.60 -5.08
N TYR A 102 11.35 -1.22 -4.00
CA TYR A 102 10.68 -1.23 -2.71
C TYR A 102 10.48 0.19 -2.15
N ALA A 103 11.57 0.95 -1.95
CA ALA A 103 11.47 2.32 -1.42
C ALA A 103 12.77 3.13 -1.61
N TRP A 104 13.54 2.90 -2.67
CA TRP A 104 14.83 3.57 -2.91
C TRP A 104 15.90 3.36 -1.83
N PHE A 105 15.82 2.25 -1.10
CA PHE A 105 16.79 1.92 -0.06
C PHE A 105 18.21 1.77 -0.60
N ASP A 106 19.19 2.05 0.25
CA ASP A 106 20.60 1.84 -0.06
C ASP A 106 20.98 0.37 0.15
N TYR A 107 21.15 -0.34 -0.97
CA TYR A 107 21.54 -1.76 -0.96
C TYR A 107 22.82 -2.04 -0.16
N GLN A 108 23.84 -1.17 -0.25
CA GLN A 108 25.12 -1.40 0.42
C GLN A 108 24.95 -1.29 1.94
N ARG A 109 24.19 -0.28 2.39
CA ARG A 109 23.88 -0.10 3.81
C ARG A 109 23.10 -1.28 4.38
N LEU A 110 22.08 -1.77 3.66
CA LEU A 110 21.35 -2.96 4.07
C LEU A 110 22.27 -4.18 4.12
N TYR A 111 23.08 -4.39 3.07
CA TYR A 111 24.01 -5.51 2.99
C TYR A 111 24.96 -5.58 4.19
N GLU A 112 25.61 -4.47 4.54
CA GLU A 112 26.56 -4.42 5.65
C GLU A 112 25.90 -4.71 7.00
N LYS A 113 24.71 -4.17 7.22
CA LYS A 113 23.95 -4.36 8.46
C LYS A 113 23.40 -5.78 8.56
N HIS A 114 22.89 -6.31 7.46
CA HIS A 114 22.42 -7.69 7.34
C HIS A 114 23.51 -8.70 7.72
N TRP A 115 24.72 -8.54 7.16
CA TRP A 115 25.85 -9.39 7.53
C TRP A 115 26.32 -9.14 8.96
N ARG A 116 26.24 -7.91 9.48
CA ARG A 116 26.55 -7.63 10.88
C ARG A 116 25.59 -8.34 11.84
N HIS A 117 24.30 -8.34 11.52
CA HIS A 117 23.27 -9.08 12.24
C HIS A 117 23.57 -10.58 12.24
N HIS A 118 23.83 -11.19 11.07
CA HIS A 118 24.18 -12.61 11.00
C HIS A 118 25.47 -12.98 11.74
N ASN A 119 26.48 -12.10 11.74
CA ASN A 119 27.75 -12.36 12.42
C ASN A 119 27.66 -12.20 13.95
N HIS A 120 26.69 -11.45 14.46
CA HIS A 120 26.59 -11.10 15.88
C HIS A 120 25.20 -11.30 16.45
N THR A 121 24.39 -12.20 15.88
CA THR A 121 22.96 -12.34 16.19
C THR A 121 22.71 -12.44 17.70
N GLY A 122 21.90 -11.53 18.24
CA GLY A 122 21.55 -11.51 19.67
C GLY A 122 22.65 -11.00 20.60
N ILE A 123 23.79 -10.53 20.08
CA ILE A 123 24.85 -9.91 20.87
C ILE A 123 24.53 -8.42 21.07
N VAL A 124 24.42 -8.02 22.34
CA VAL A 124 24.21 -6.63 22.76
C VAL A 124 25.25 -5.71 22.12
N ASP A 125 24.83 -4.52 21.68
CA ASP A 125 25.63 -3.46 21.03
C ASP A 125 26.26 -3.81 19.66
N CYS A 126 26.41 -5.09 19.33
CA CYS A 126 26.99 -5.55 18.06
C CYS A 126 25.92 -5.82 16.98
N ASP A 127 24.80 -6.43 17.37
CA ASP A 127 23.69 -6.73 16.47
C ASP A 127 22.86 -5.45 16.23
N PRO A 128 22.79 -4.95 14.98
CA PRO A 128 22.00 -3.76 14.66
C PRO A 128 20.50 -3.93 14.95
N ASP A 129 20.02 -5.17 15.05
CA ASP A 129 18.62 -5.54 15.21
C ASP A 129 18.30 -5.99 16.64
N TYR A 130 19.29 -5.95 17.54
CA TYR A 130 19.14 -6.38 18.93
C TYR A 130 17.98 -5.65 19.63
N HIS A 131 17.12 -6.44 20.27
CA HIS A 131 16.11 -5.99 21.21
C HIS A 131 16.36 -6.66 22.57
N ASP A 132 16.40 -5.87 23.64
CA ASP A 132 16.70 -6.38 24.98
C ASP A 132 15.58 -7.23 25.58
N GLY A 133 14.37 -7.19 24.99
CA GLY A 133 13.20 -7.93 25.44
C GLY A 133 12.63 -7.45 26.79
N GLN A 134 13.29 -6.50 27.45
CA GLN A 134 12.93 -5.99 28.77
C GLN A 134 12.14 -4.69 28.67
N ARG A 135 12.40 -3.88 27.63
CA ARG A 135 11.61 -2.69 27.33
C ARG A 135 10.40 -3.09 26.48
N ILE A 136 9.19 -2.81 26.96
CA ILE A 136 7.90 -3.17 26.31
C ILE A 136 7.68 -2.44 24.97
N SER A 137 8.59 -1.57 24.56
CA SER A 137 8.32 -0.59 23.52
C SER A 137 8.75 -1.08 22.13
N LEU A 138 8.05 -2.10 21.62
CA LEU A 138 8.20 -2.62 20.24
C LEU A 138 8.27 -1.49 19.21
N PHE A 139 7.43 -0.47 19.39
CA PHE A 139 7.39 0.71 18.52
C PHE A 139 8.73 1.47 18.47
N PHE A 140 9.39 1.71 19.60
CA PHE A 140 10.66 2.42 19.61
C PHE A 140 11.79 1.58 19.02
N TRP A 141 11.79 0.28 19.27
CA TRP A 141 12.72 -0.62 18.61
C TRP A 141 12.52 -0.62 17.10
N TYR A 142 11.29 -0.75 16.63
CA TYR A 142 10.96 -0.71 15.21
C TYR A 142 11.38 0.62 14.58
N PHE A 143 11.12 1.75 15.24
CA PHE A 143 11.58 3.05 14.78
C PHE A 143 13.11 3.13 14.69
N LYS A 144 13.83 2.67 15.73
CA LYS A 144 15.30 2.62 15.75
C LYS A 144 15.84 1.74 14.61
N PHE A 145 15.24 0.57 14.39
CA PHE A 145 15.54 -0.31 13.28
C PHE A 145 15.34 0.43 11.95
N MET A 146 14.13 0.92 11.67
CA MET A 146 13.80 1.60 10.43
C MET A 146 14.70 2.81 10.16
N TRP A 147 14.99 3.63 11.17
CA TRP A 147 15.91 4.76 11.07
C TRP A 147 17.35 4.30 10.81
N GLY A 148 17.75 3.20 11.43
CA GLY A 148 19.03 2.56 11.21
C GLY A 148 19.21 2.07 9.78
N TYR A 149 18.17 1.61 9.09
CA TYR A 149 18.27 1.11 7.71
C TYR A 149 17.91 2.15 6.65
N SER A 150 17.17 3.20 7.00
CA SER A 150 16.75 4.27 6.09
C SER A 150 17.77 5.40 5.97
N SER A 151 17.68 6.13 4.86
CA SER A 151 18.39 7.41 4.64
C SER A 151 17.40 8.57 4.56
N LEU A 152 17.74 9.73 5.11
CA LEU A 152 16.90 10.93 4.95
C LEU A 152 16.75 11.32 3.47
N ILE A 153 17.81 11.18 2.68
CA ILE A 153 17.78 11.45 1.23
C ILE A 153 16.81 10.48 0.53
N GLN A 154 16.78 9.22 0.95
CA GLN A 154 15.83 8.24 0.44
C GLN A 154 14.38 8.67 0.73
N LEU A 155 14.07 9.06 1.96
CA LEU A 155 12.73 9.53 2.33
C LEU A 155 12.32 10.77 1.52
N ILE A 156 13.24 11.70 1.30
CA ILE A 156 13.02 12.86 0.43
C ILE A 156 12.73 12.41 -1.00
N LYS A 157 13.50 11.46 -1.56
CA LYS A 157 13.27 10.94 -2.91
C LYS A 157 11.88 10.32 -3.05
N VAL A 158 11.47 9.48 -2.09
CA VAL A 158 10.13 8.87 -2.10
C VAL A 158 9.05 9.94 -2.02
N GLY A 159 9.21 10.92 -1.13
CA GLY A 159 8.27 12.03 -1.00
C GLY A 159 8.15 12.86 -2.28
N LEU A 160 9.26 13.28 -2.87
CA LEU A 160 9.27 14.03 -4.14
C LEU A 160 8.67 13.20 -5.27
N TRP A 161 8.95 11.90 -5.31
CA TRP A 161 8.44 11.04 -6.37
C TRP A 161 6.94 10.79 -6.26
N GLY A 162 6.42 10.65 -5.04
CA GLY A 162 4.99 10.63 -4.79
C GLY A 162 4.30 11.93 -5.19
N ASN A 163 4.87 13.08 -4.84
CA ASN A 163 4.31 14.39 -5.23
C ASN A 163 4.31 14.57 -6.75
N PHE A 164 5.42 14.24 -7.43
CA PHE A 164 5.48 14.31 -8.89
C PHE A 164 4.37 13.48 -9.56
N LEU A 165 4.15 12.24 -9.10
CA LEU A 165 3.11 11.39 -9.66
C LEU A 165 1.68 11.94 -9.46
N ILE A 166 1.47 12.73 -8.41
CA ILE A 166 0.16 13.30 -8.05
C ILE A 166 -0.07 14.68 -8.70
N GLU A 167 0.98 15.52 -8.79
CA GLU A 167 0.88 16.92 -9.23
C GLU A 167 0.87 17.09 -10.76
N ASP A 168 1.62 16.27 -11.49
CA ASP A 168 1.42 16.20 -12.92
C ASP A 168 0.01 15.63 -13.16
N ASP A 169 -0.72 16.09 -14.19
CA ASP A 169 -2.07 15.62 -14.59
C ASP A 169 -2.09 14.12 -15.02
N PHE A 170 -1.20 13.30 -14.45
CA PHE A 170 -0.80 11.95 -14.81
C PHE A 170 -1.60 10.86 -14.08
N VAL A 171 -2.02 11.06 -12.81
CA VAL A 171 -2.70 10.03 -12.00
C VAL A 171 -4.16 10.35 -11.70
N LEU A 172 -4.54 11.63 -11.69
CA LEU A 172 -5.92 12.03 -11.48
C LEU A 172 -6.32 13.07 -12.54
N PRO A 173 -6.89 12.66 -13.68
CA PRO A 173 -7.74 13.55 -14.43
C PRO A 173 -9.06 13.67 -13.65
N VAL A 174 -9.00 14.19 -12.41
CA VAL A 174 -10.18 14.83 -11.83
C VAL A 174 -10.43 15.95 -12.80
N GLN A 175 -11.48 15.79 -13.61
CA GLN A 175 -11.98 16.80 -14.52
C GLN A 175 -11.80 18.15 -13.83
N LYS A 176 -10.82 18.93 -14.29
CA LYS A 176 -10.83 20.36 -14.06
C LYS A 176 -12.11 20.79 -14.76
N LEU A 177 -13.24 20.74 -14.06
CA LEU A 177 -14.39 21.55 -14.43
C LEU A 177 -13.81 22.95 -14.43
N THR A 178 -13.57 23.44 -15.64
CA THR A 178 -13.16 24.81 -15.80
C THR A 178 -14.21 25.65 -15.08
N LYS A 179 -13.80 26.78 -14.48
CA LYS A 179 -14.75 27.68 -13.80
C LYS A 179 -15.95 28.03 -14.68
N GLU A 180 -15.79 27.91 -16.00
CA GLU A 180 -16.83 28.11 -17.00
C GLU A 180 -17.82 26.94 -17.10
N GLU A 181 -17.42 25.66 -17.02
CA GLU A 181 -18.36 24.52 -16.96
C GLU A 181 -19.17 24.52 -15.66
N LEU A 182 -18.54 24.84 -14.53
CA LEU A 182 -19.24 25.03 -13.24
C LEU A 182 -20.22 26.21 -13.30
N ARG A 183 -19.91 27.28 -14.03
CA ARG A 183 -20.82 28.43 -14.23
C ARG A 183 -22.01 28.06 -15.12
N GLU A 184 -21.80 27.25 -16.15
CA GLU A 184 -22.89 26.82 -17.03
C GLU A 184 -23.85 25.87 -16.30
N GLU A 185 -23.35 24.91 -15.53
CA GLU A 185 -24.17 24.08 -14.62
C GLU A 185 -24.94 24.94 -13.61
N LEU A 186 -24.30 25.96 -13.02
CA LEU A 186 -24.95 26.87 -12.06
C LEU A 186 -26.05 27.71 -12.72
N LYS A 187 -25.84 28.17 -13.97
CA LYS A 187 -26.85 28.91 -14.74
C LYS A 187 -28.05 28.04 -15.09
N VAL A 188 -27.81 26.78 -15.48
CA VAL A 188 -28.87 25.81 -15.77
C VAL A 188 -29.68 25.55 -14.49
N PHE A 189 -29.03 25.37 -13.34
CA PHE A 189 -29.69 25.17 -12.04
C PHE A 189 -30.45 26.41 -11.54
N GLN A 190 -29.94 27.61 -11.80
CA GLN A 190 -30.65 28.85 -11.45
C GLN A 190 -31.88 29.07 -12.33
N SER A 191 -31.79 28.80 -13.63
CA SER A 191 -32.92 28.98 -14.57
C SER A 191 -34.09 28.00 -14.31
N SER A 192 -33.79 26.78 -13.89
CA SER A 192 -34.81 25.78 -13.53
C SER A 192 -35.55 26.13 -12.22
N ASN A 193 -34.87 26.74 -11.24
CA ASN A 193 -35.48 27.21 -10.01
C ASN A 193 -36.33 28.49 -10.17
N THR A 194 -35.92 29.42 -11.04
CA THR A 194 -36.76 30.59 -11.37
C THR A 194 -38.06 30.22 -12.08
N SER A 195 -38.03 29.16 -12.90
CA SER A 195 -39.22 28.68 -13.61
C SER A 195 -40.23 28.02 -12.65
N SER A 196 -39.73 27.31 -11.63
CA SER A 196 -40.57 26.66 -10.62
C SER A 196 -41.24 27.67 -9.66
N HIS A 197 -40.54 28.76 -9.32
CA HIS A 197 -41.12 29.86 -8.54
C HIS A 197 -42.10 30.72 -9.36
N ALA A 198 -41.91 30.85 -10.67
CA ALA A 198 -42.85 31.55 -11.55
C ALA A 198 -44.17 30.77 -11.72
N LEU A 199 -44.13 29.44 -11.75
CA LEU A 199 -45.34 28.60 -11.82
C LEU A 199 -46.13 28.58 -10.50
N LEU A 200 -45.47 28.73 -9.35
CA LEU A 200 -46.15 28.84 -8.05
C LEU A 200 -46.65 30.25 -7.72
N ALA A 201 -46.21 31.28 -8.47
CA ALA A 201 -46.66 32.66 -8.29
C ALA A 201 -47.87 33.03 -9.15
N ASN A 202 -48.30 32.15 -10.07
CA ASN A 202 -49.36 32.43 -11.04
C ASN A 202 -50.70 31.74 -10.71
N ASP A 203 -50.83 31.10 -9.55
CA ASP A 203 -52.03 30.38 -9.11
C ASP A 203 -52.85 31.15 -8.04
N ASN A 204 -52.64 32.47 -7.92
CA ASN A 204 -53.45 33.32 -7.05
C ASN A 204 -54.37 34.20 -7.90
N ASP A 205 -55.48 33.65 -8.37
CA ASP A 205 -56.72 34.41 -8.60
C ASP A 205 -57.93 33.46 -8.58
N ASP A 206 -58.90 33.82 -7.74
CA ASP A 206 -60.27 33.28 -7.61
C ASP A 206 -60.48 31.76 -7.45
N ASP A 207 -60.82 31.30 -6.24
CA ASP A 207 -62.21 30.94 -5.95
C ASP A 207 -62.43 30.65 -4.45
N THR A 208 -63.57 31.12 -3.95
CA THR A 208 -64.11 30.87 -2.63
C THR A 208 -64.65 29.44 -2.51
N GLY A 209 -64.15 28.62 -1.58
CA GLY A 209 -64.77 27.31 -1.30
C GLY A 209 -64.06 26.44 -0.26
N GLU A 210 -64.74 26.27 0.87
CA GLU A 210 -64.71 25.16 1.85
C GLU A 210 -63.42 24.44 2.30
N LEU A 211 -63.40 24.19 3.62
CA LEU A 211 -62.46 23.40 4.39
C LEU A 211 -62.12 22.01 3.80
N GLU A 212 -60.83 21.67 3.74
CA GLU A 212 -60.36 20.35 4.21
C GLU A 212 -58.91 20.41 4.70
N PHE A 213 -58.72 20.37 6.03
CA PHE A 213 -57.41 20.30 6.68
C PHE A 213 -56.87 18.86 6.57
N ARG A 214 -56.19 18.53 5.47
CA ARG A 214 -55.52 17.24 5.30
C ARG A 214 -54.08 17.31 5.81
N THR A 215 -53.90 16.96 7.07
CA THR A 215 -52.59 16.70 7.69
C THR A 215 -51.83 15.64 6.90
N ARG A 216 -50.76 16.01 6.18
CA ARG A 216 -49.76 15.03 5.72
C ARG A 216 -48.82 14.68 6.88
N GLN A 217 -48.79 13.39 7.20
CA GLN A 217 -47.95 12.80 8.24
C GLN A 217 -46.46 12.91 7.91
N PRO A 218 -45.57 12.99 8.93
CA PRO A 218 -44.13 12.90 8.74
C PRO A 218 -43.73 11.46 8.43
N ILE A 219 -43.14 11.22 7.26
CA ILE A 219 -42.50 9.94 6.95
C ILE A 219 -41.18 9.86 7.71
N ASN A 220 -41.16 8.83 8.54
CA ASN A 220 -40.21 8.40 9.55
C ASN A 220 -38.76 8.31 9.06
N ARG A 221 -37.83 8.95 9.79
CA ARG A 221 -36.39 8.66 9.74
C ARG A 221 -36.13 7.34 10.46
N SER A 222 -35.90 6.27 9.73
CA SER A 222 -35.29 5.06 10.28
C SER A 222 -33.77 5.16 10.19
N VAL A 223 -33.17 5.54 11.31
CA VAL A 223 -31.76 5.35 11.66
C VAL A 223 -31.47 3.86 11.66
N CYS A 224 -30.57 3.40 10.80
CA CYS A 224 -30.01 2.06 10.88
C CYS A 224 -28.60 2.15 11.48
N CYS A 225 -28.51 1.97 12.80
CA CYS A 225 -27.27 1.66 13.48
C CYS A 225 -26.85 0.23 13.12
N TYR A 226 -25.78 0.06 12.34
CA TYR A 226 -25.02 -1.18 12.34
C TYR A 226 -23.89 -1.06 13.35
N GLN A 227 -24.12 -1.68 14.50
CA GLN A 227 -23.18 -1.83 15.59
C GLN A 227 -22.68 -3.28 15.53
N SER A 228 -21.51 -3.51 14.92
CA SER A 228 -20.80 -4.78 15.03
C SER A 228 -19.57 -4.58 15.91
N SER A 229 -19.72 -4.96 17.18
CA SER A 229 -18.63 -5.15 18.12
C SER A 229 -17.82 -6.38 17.71
N PHE A 230 -16.57 -6.20 17.28
CA PHE A 230 -15.62 -7.29 17.16
C PHE A 230 -14.65 -7.26 18.34
N SER A 231 -14.87 -8.20 19.26
CA SER A 231 -14.04 -8.48 20.43
C SER A 231 -12.80 -9.26 20.01
N PHE A 232 -11.62 -8.67 20.17
CA PHE A 232 -10.33 -9.36 20.07
C PHE A 232 -10.16 -10.29 21.28
N LYS A 233 -10.08 -11.61 21.02
CA LYS A 233 -9.53 -12.59 21.96
C LYS A 233 -8.55 -13.49 21.21
N ASN A 234 -7.30 -13.42 21.65
CA ASN A 234 -6.23 -14.42 21.62
C ASN A 234 -6.24 -15.44 20.48
N SER A 235 -5.22 -15.39 19.63
CA SER A 235 -4.41 -16.56 19.25
C SER A 235 -3.09 -16.14 18.59
N SER A 236 -2.02 -16.41 19.32
CA SER A 236 -0.71 -16.96 18.89
C SER A 236 -0.11 -16.58 17.53
N CYS A 237 1.03 -15.88 17.61
CA CYS A 237 2.34 -16.29 17.07
C CYS A 237 2.32 -17.12 15.78
N LEU A 238 2.68 -16.50 14.65
CA LEU A 238 3.43 -17.19 13.61
C LEU A 238 4.46 -16.21 13.01
N ILE A 239 5.71 -16.58 13.20
CA ILE A 239 6.92 -16.02 12.62
C ILE A 239 6.98 -16.51 11.17
N LEU A 240 7.20 -15.60 10.22
CA LEU A 240 7.93 -15.83 8.97
C LEU A 240 8.72 -14.56 8.65
#